data_AF-A0A951H203-F1
#
_entry.id   AF-A0A951H203-F1
#
_cell.length_a   1.000
_cell.length_b   1.000
_cell.length_c   1.000
_cell.angle_alpha   90.00
_cell.angle_beta   90.00
_cell.angle_gamma   90.00
#
_symmetry.space_group_name_H-M   'P 1'
#
loop_
_entity.id
_entity.type
_entity.pdbx_description
1 polymer ?
#
loop_
_entity_poly.entity_id
_entity_poly.type
_entity_poly.pdbx_seq_one_letter_code
_entity_poly.pdbx_strand_id
1 'polypeptide(L)'
;MQQSKSYFKPFFASFLLLGLALAVSLPVRAATELPNDNFSDAQVINGAAGSVVGSFASATAESDEPANLNRGHSVWYRWTAPTRGSASFNLNLNGDFLAPEVAVYTGASLSTLVPVATGDDDAPGGAGVNFATRANNIYYIAADVQQTDELGQFTLAWTSVADTTAPIFTFTAPLNKSARTNLNAILGIASDDPNGSGIDHVDVLYRRSSDGKYWTGRTWSVTATRLHLAYNEFNADWENDFSIPYNRDLPDGTYTLQALAYDVSGNQGSALTSFVIDRVAPTVAFTAPLNNVTASTFPAIIGTAVDTSNGSGLDRVELLIVRLSDGKYWTGTSWTTVSTILTTTLGGRVWTRRTGLPTGANLLSGKYLLIARAFDHAQNGSRVQETITINKPVGHSVLEAKNSSVQISQATASAATNDVRLTFTAPLDAEAAADASHYIVEINNCVVMVESAGYDASLHSVTLALPGGSLHVGDKVAVQWSGLSDVTGKESNGYSGALTAR
;
A
#
# COMPACT_ATOMS: atom_id res chain seq x y z
N MET A 1 129.25 37.53 26.21
CA MET A 1 129.99 38.18 25.10
C MET A 1 129.03 38.25 23.92
N GLN A 2 128.30 39.37 23.79
CA GLN A 2 128.60 40.50 22.89
C GLN A 2 128.70 40.05 21.42
N GLN A 3 127.66 40.35 20.62
CA GLN A 3 127.60 41.46 19.61
C GLN A 3 128.13 40.96 18.24
N SER A 4 127.61 41.28 17.07
CA SER A 4 126.61 42.26 16.59
C SER A 4 126.38 42.04 15.07
N LYS A 5 125.17 42.39 14.60
CA LYS A 5 124.78 43.10 13.34
C LYS A 5 125.65 42.92 12.07
N SER A 6 125.12 42.72 10.85
CA SER A 6 124.33 43.73 10.10
C SER A 6 123.96 43.27 8.66
N TYR A 7 122.71 43.54 8.27
CA TYR A 7 122.09 43.90 6.96
C TYR A 7 122.79 43.67 5.60
N PHE A 8 122.03 43.10 4.63
CA PHE A 8 121.52 43.81 3.41
C PHE A 8 120.48 42.94 2.63
N LYS A 9 119.42 43.55 2.09
CA LYS A 9 118.50 43.08 1.01
C LYS A 9 118.72 44.02 -0.21
N PRO A 10 118.31 43.77 -1.49
CA PRO A 10 117.19 42.92 -1.97
C PRO A 10 117.37 42.24 -3.37
N PHE A 11 116.25 41.69 -3.89
CA PHE A 11 115.82 41.42 -5.29
C PHE A 11 115.88 39.99 -5.90
N PHE A 12 114.67 39.45 -6.16
CA PHE A 12 114.12 38.53 -7.20
C PHE A 12 114.96 37.30 -7.64
N ALA A 13 114.43 36.09 -7.91
CA ALA A 13 113.10 35.54 -8.13
C ALA A 13 113.16 34.02 -7.87
N SER A 14 112.04 33.35 -7.59
CA SER A 14 111.99 31.88 -7.58
C SER A 14 110.71 31.37 -8.23
N PHE A 15 110.87 30.60 -9.31
CA PHE A 15 109.83 29.82 -9.95
C PHE A 15 109.53 28.58 -9.10
N LEU A 16 108.25 28.30 -8.83
CA LEU A 16 107.78 26.99 -8.38
C LEU A 16 106.49 26.67 -9.16
N LEU A 17 106.52 25.57 -9.91
CA LEU A 17 105.35 25.04 -10.62
C LEU A 17 104.30 24.56 -9.61
N LEU A 18 103.10 25.13 -9.70
CA LEU A 18 101.92 24.78 -8.92
C LEU A 18 101.04 23.84 -9.78
N GLY A 19 100.81 22.60 -9.31
CA GLY A 19 99.80 21.72 -9.88
C GLY A 19 98.41 22.20 -9.47
N LEU A 20 97.62 22.70 -10.42
CA LEU A 20 96.26 23.19 -10.21
C LEU A 20 95.28 22.00 -10.35
N ALA A 21 94.79 21.46 -9.22
CA ALA A 21 93.55 20.70 -9.20
C ALA A 21 92.40 21.68 -8.95
N LEU A 22 91.62 21.96 -9.99
CA LEU A 22 90.45 22.83 -9.93
C LEU A 22 89.32 22.06 -9.24
N ALA A 23 89.12 22.27 -7.94
CA ALA A 23 87.88 21.87 -7.28
C ALA A 23 86.79 22.85 -7.72
N VAL A 24 85.97 22.45 -8.70
CA VAL A 24 84.72 23.13 -9.03
C VAL A 24 83.79 22.92 -7.83
N SER A 25 83.61 23.93 -6.98
CA SER A 25 82.49 23.94 -6.06
C SER A 25 81.24 24.21 -6.90
N LEU A 26 80.52 23.17 -7.28
CA LEU A 26 79.17 23.34 -7.77
C LEU A 26 78.36 23.96 -6.61
N PRO A 27 77.60 25.05 -6.82
CA PRO A 27 76.63 25.44 -5.82
C PRO A 27 75.66 24.26 -5.67
N VAL A 28 75.61 23.66 -4.48
CA VAL A 28 74.47 22.83 -4.11
C VAL A 28 73.27 23.77 -4.17
N ARG A 29 72.45 23.62 -5.20
CA ARG A 29 71.14 24.26 -5.24
C ARG A 29 70.37 23.64 -4.09
N ALA A 30 70.14 24.39 -3.02
CA ALA A 30 69.16 23.99 -2.02
C ALA A 30 67.85 23.77 -2.79
N ALA A 31 67.38 22.52 -2.83
CA ALA A 31 66.02 22.26 -3.28
C ALA A 31 65.12 23.05 -2.32
N THR A 32 64.32 23.95 -2.86
CA THR A 32 63.28 24.61 -2.09
C THR A 32 62.31 23.53 -1.66
N GLU A 33 62.37 23.12 -0.40
CA GLU A 33 61.45 22.16 0.21
C GLU A 33 60.01 22.62 -0.09
N LEU A 34 59.20 21.71 -0.65
CA LEU A 34 57.82 22.01 -0.92
C LEU A 34 57.11 22.14 0.44
N PRO A 35 56.52 23.29 0.79
CA PRO A 35 56.06 23.55 2.16
C PRO A 35 54.99 22.59 2.68
N ASN A 36 54.39 21.79 1.80
CA ASN A 36 53.27 20.91 2.09
C ASN A 36 53.46 19.50 1.53
N ASP A 37 54.72 19.08 1.37
CA ASP A 37 55.08 17.69 1.03
C ASP A 37 54.64 16.74 2.15
N ASN A 38 55.01 17.04 3.40
CA ASN A 38 54.63 16.24 4.56
C ASN A 38 53.22 16.59 5.06
N PHE A 39 52.48 15.59 5.52
CA PHE A 39 51.16 15.70 6.16
C PHE A 39 51.18 16.63 7.38
N SER A 40 52.25 16.59 8.18
CA SER A 40 52.41 17.49 9.34
C SER A 40 52.48 18.96 8.94
N ASP A 41 52.94 19.22 7.72
CA ASP A 41 53.16 20.56 7.17
C ASP A 41 52.06 20.95 6.17
N ALA A 42 50.94 20.20 6.14
CA ALA A 42 49.81 20.44 5.26
C ALA A 42 49.41 21.93 5.20
N GLN A 43 49.40 22.49 3.99
CA GLN A 43 49.15 23.92 3.79
C GLN A 43 47.73 24.28 4.22
N VAL A 44 47.61 25.27 5.11
CA VAL A 44 46.29 25.74 5.55
C VAL A 44 45.63 26.57 4.45
N ILE A 45 44.44 26.14 4.04
CA ILE A 45 43.54 26.86 3.13
C ILE A 45 42.23 27.19 3.85
N ASN A 46 41.63 28.35 3.55
CA ASN A 46 40.53 28.90 4.34
C ASN A 46 39.40 29.42 3.46
N GLY A 47 38.22 29.57 4.07
CA GLY A 47 37.05 30.17 3.43
C GLY A 47 36.23 29.19 2.60
N ALA A 48 35.02 29.63 2.25
CA ALA A 48 34.04 28.83 1.53
C ALA A 48 34.36 28.67 0.04
N ALA A 49 35.25 29.49 -0.51
CA ALA A 49 35.75 29.31 -1.86
C ALA A 49 37.15 29.89 -1.98
N GLY A 50 37.95 29.34 -2.88
CA GLY A 50 39.27 29.85 -3.17
C GLY A 50 40.03 28.99 -4.17
N SER A 51 41.25 29.41 -4.47
CA SER A 51 42.21 28.62 -5.22
C SER A 51 43.62 28.87 -4.71
N VAL A 52 44.48 27.86 -4.88
CA VAL A 52 45.90 27.93 -4.54
C VAL A 52 46.71 27.23 -5.62
N VAL A 53 47.86 27.81 -5.96
CA VAL A 53 48.83 27.18 -6.87
C VAL A 53 49.68 26.22 -6.04
N GLY A 54 49.74 24.97 -6.47
CA GLY A 54 50.60 23.92 -5.91
C GLY A 54 51.59 23.40 -6.95
N SER A 55 52.49 22.53 -6.51
CA SER A 55 53.41 21.82 -7.40
C SER A 55 53.72 20.45 -6.84
N PHE A 56 53.84 19.46 -7.72
CA PHE A 56 54.34 18.14 -7.37
C PHE A 56 55.89 18.06 -7.44
N ALA A 57 56.56 19.17 -7.78
CA ALA A 57 58.01 19.20 -7.85
C ALA A 57 58.62 18.91 -6.48
N SER A 58 59.33 17.77 -6.39
CA SER A 58 59.89 17.25 -5.14
C SER A 58 58.89 16.69 -4.13
N ALA A 59 57.65 16.43 -4.53
CA ALA A 59 56.69 15.70 -3.69
C ALA A 59 57.12 14.25 -3.47
N THR A 60 56.95 13.71 -2.27
CA THR A 60 57.35 12.35 -1.88
C THR A 60 56.28 11.68 -1.04
N ALA A 61 56.01 10.39 -1.32
CA ALA A 61 55.13 9.60 -0.48
C ALA A 61 55.72 9.39 0.92
N GLU A 62 54.90 9.60 1.95
CA GLU A 62 55.25 9.36 3.33
C GLU A 62 54.95 7.91 3.78
N SER A 63 55.61 7.48 4.85
CA SER A 63 55.22 6.26 5.55
C SER A 63 53.83 6.44 6.17
N ASP A 64 53.01 5.39 6.12
CA ASP A 64 51.64 5.34 6.66
C ASP A 64 50.62 6.21 5.92
N GLU A 65 50.92 6.69 4.71
CA GLU A 65 49.90 7.29 3.85
C GLU A 65 48.76 6.29 3.56
N PRO A 66 47.50 6.76 3.48
CA PRO A 66 46.36 5.93 3.12
C PRO A 66 46.61 5.17 1.82
N ALA A 67 46.26 3.88 1.79
CA ALA A 67 46.57 2.98 0.66
C ALA A 67 45.94 3.40 -0.69
N ASN A 68 44.95 4.30 -0.68
CA ASN A 68 44.38 4.87 -1.90
C ASN A 68 45.26 5.99 -2.50
N LEU A 69 46.15 6.63 -1.73
CA LEU A 69 47.21 7.50 -2.25
C LEU A 69 48.41 6.66 -2.67
N ASN A 70 48.30 6.05 -3.84
CA ASN A 70 49.31 5.10 -4.34
C ASN A 70 50.05 5.60 -5.58
N ARG A 71 49.94 6.90 -5.91
CA ARG A 71 50.60 7.46 -7.11
C ARG A 71 52.03 7.92 -6.81
N GLY A 72 52.32 8.22 -5.55
CA GLY A 72 53.69 8.30 -5.02
C GLY A 72 54.25 9.72 -4.88
N HIS A 73 53.44 10.75 -5.19
CA HIS A 73 53.82 12.16 -5.17
C HIS A 73 52.68 12.99 -4.57
N SER A 74 52.42 12.75 -3.29
CA SER A 74 51.37 13.41 -2.51
C SER A 74 51.81 14.78 -2.02
N VAL A 75 50.87 15.71 -1.98
CA VAL A 75 50.99 16.99 -1.27
C VAL A 75 49.71 17.28 -0.51
N TRP A 76 49.83 17.89 0.66
CA TRP A 76 48.76 17.95 1.64
C TRP A 76 48.24 19.37 1.88
N TYR A 77 46.93 19.50 2.04
CA TYR A 77 46.25 20.73 2.42
C TYR A 77 45.36 20.47 3.62
N ARG A 78 45.21 21.48 4.48
CA ARG A 78 44.31 21.45 5.63
C ARG A 78 43.25 22.53 5.49
N TRP A 79 41.99 22.14 5.43
CA TRP A 79 40.84 23.03 5.28
C TRP A 79 39.87 22.88 6.44
N THR A 80 39.38 23.99 6.98
CA THR A 80 38.30 23.98 7.99
C THR A 80 37.00 24.38 7.30
N ALA A 81 36.03 23.47 7.27
CA ALA A 81 34.75 23.72 6.60
C ALA A 81 34.00 24.87 7.32
N PRO A 82 33.67 25.98 6.63
CA PRO A 82 33.05 27.13 7.28
C PRO A 82 31.57 26.89 7.59
N THR A 83 30.91 26.08 6.76
CA THR A 83 29.51 25.73 6.89
C THR A 83 29.36 24.22 6.76
N ARG A 84 28.18 23.75 7.12
CA ARG A 84 27.73 22.40 6.84
C ARG A 84 26.99 22.39 5.50
N GLY A 85 27.18 21.36 4.69
CA GLY A 85 26.60 21.23 3.35
C GLY A 85 27.53 20.45 2.44
N SER A 86 27.76 20.91 1.22
CA SER A 86 28.65 20.22 0.27
C SER A 86 29.91 21.04 -0.02
N ALA A 87 31.05 20.38 -0.19
CA ALA A 87 32.27 20.99 -0.71
C ALA A 87 32.80 20.25 -1.93
N SER A 88 33.39 21.02 -2.84
CA SER A 88 34.06 20.56 -4.05
C SER A 88 35.52 20.96 -4.02
N PHE A 89 36.42 20.06 -4.39
CA PHE A 89 37.83 20.33 -4.64
C PHE A 89 38.19 19.82 -6.03
N ASN A 90 38.84 20.67 -6.83
CA ASN A 90 39.19 20.36 -8.21
C ASN A 90 40.67 20.67 -8.44
N LEU A 91 41.40 19.71 -8.98
CA LEU A 91 42.77 19.85 -9.45
C LEU A 91 42.77 20.25 -10.92
N ASN A 92 43.08 21.53 -11.16
CA ASN A 92 43.29 22.03 -12.51
C ASN A 92 44.77 21.92 -12.85
N LEU A 93 45.09 21.07 -13.81
CA LEU A 93 46.46 20.72 -14.17
C LEU A 93 46.99 21.61 -15.30
N ASN A 94 48.25 22.06 -15.19
CA ASN A 94 48.95 22.76 -16.26
C ASN A 94 50.07 21.86 -16.83
N GLY A 95 49.69 20.89 -17.66
CA GLY A 95 50.61 19.93 -18.28
C GLY A 95 50.01 18.53 -18.38
N ASP A 96 50.79 17.59 -18.90
CA ASP A 96 50.38 16.19 -19.06
C ASP A 96 50.80 15.38 -17.81
N PHE A 97 49.83 15.11 -16.94
CA PHE A 97 50.03 14.32 -15.72
C PHE A 97 49.36 12.95 -15.86
N LEU A 98 50.00 11.92 -15.32
CA LEU A 98 49.44 10.57 -15.29
C LEU A 98 48.67 10.33 -14.00
N ALA A 99 47.40 9.93 -14.16
CA ALA A 99 46.50 9.50 -13.09
C ALA A 99 46.47 10.46 -11.88
N PRO A 100 46.21 11.77 -12.07
CA PRO A 100 46.04 12.70 -10.98
C PRO A 100 44.88 12.24 -10.07
N GLU A 101 45.05 12.40 -8.77
CA GLU A 101 44.05 12.05 -7.77
C GLU A 101 43.90 13.17 -6.74
N VAL A 102 42.66 13.42 -6.32
CA VAL A 102 42.36 14.22 -5.13
C VAL A 102 41.59 13.38 -4.13
N ALA A 103 42.08 13.31 -2.90
CA ALA A 103 41.45 12.57 -1.83
C ALA A 103 41.23 13.44 -0.60
N VAL A 104 40.12 13.20 0.10
CA VAL A 104 39.69 13.96 1.27
C VAL A 104 39.62 13.02 2.46
N TYR A 105 40.20 13.46 3.58
CA TYR A 105 40.26 12.70 4.82
C TYR A 105 39.83 13.53 6.03
N THR A 106 39.45 12.82 7.09
CA THR A 106 39.40 13.35 8.46
C THR A 106 40.32 12.52 9.36
N GLY A 107 40.74 13.07 10.49
CA GLY A 107 41.67 12.40 11.41
C GLY A 107 42.72 13.36 11.94
N ALA A 108 43.68 12.85 12.71
CA ALA A 108 44.73 13.67 13.33
C ALA A 108 46.15 13.30 12.89
N SER A 109 46.33 12.14 12.27
CA SER A 109 47.63 11.62 11.80
C SER A 109 47.43 10.62 10.66
N LEU A 110 48.45 10.42 9.81
CA LEU A 110 48.44 9.52 8.65
C LEU A 110 47.85 8.13 8.97
N SER A 111 48.35 7.47 10.01
CA SER A 111 47.91 6.13 10.44
C SER A 111 46.46 6.06 10.99
N THR A 112 45.82 7.20 11.19
CA THR A 112 44.45 7.34 11.72
C THR A 112 43.51 8.07 10.77
N LEU A 113 43.97 8.42 9.57
CA LEU A 113 43.11 9.09 8.59
C LEU A 113 41.97 8.16 8.18
N VAL A 114 40.77 8.73 8.15
CA VAL A 114 39.56 8.08 7.65
C VAL A 114 39.21 8.73 6.31
N PRO A 115 39.14 7.96 5.21
CA PRO A 115 38.76 8.49 3.91
C PRO A 115 37.31 8.99 3.94
N VAL A 116 37.09 10.17 3.36
CA VAL A 116 35.76 10.80 3.20
C VAL A 116 35.30 10.69 1.75
N ALA A 117 36.17 11.02 0.80
CA ALA A 117 35.88 10.94 -0.63
C ALA A 117 37.18 10.96 -1.45
N THR A 118 37.12 10.42 -2.65
CA THR A 118 38.23 10.39 -3.62
C THR A 118 37.71 10.77 -5.00
N GLY A 119 38.52 11.44 -5.79
CA GLY A 119 38.23 11.80 -7.18
C GLY A 119 39.46 11.57 -8.05
N ASP A 120 39.29 10.86 -9.15
CA ASP A 120 40.32 10.54 -10.14
C ASP A 120 40.04 11.27 -11.47
N ASP A 121 40.82 10.93 -12.50
CA ASP A 121 40.83 11.57 -13.82
C ASP A 121 39.67 11.16 -14.74
N ASP A 122 38.70 10.37 -14.27
CA ASP A 122 37.55 9.93 -15.06
C ASP A 122 36.51 11.05 -15.32
N ALA A 123 36.70 12.26 -14.76
CA ALA A 123 35.83 13.42 -14.98
C ALA A 123 36.42 14.45 -15.99
N PRO A 124 35.62 15.04 -16.89
CA PRO A 124 36.11 16.08 -17.81
C PRO A 124 36.55 17.35 -17.06
N GLY A 125 37.86 17.63 -17.02
CA GLY A 125 38.42 18.85 -16.40
C GLY A 125 39.60 18.64 -15.46
N GLY A 126 39.99 17.39 -15.18
CA GLY A 126 41.02 17.02 -14.20
C GLY A 126 40.42 16.18 -13.06
N ALA A 127 41.22 15.90 -12.03
CA ALA A 127 40.75 15.16 -10.85
C ALA A 127 39.92 16.06 -9.93
N GLY A 128 38.72 15.64 -9.56
CA GLY A 128 37.79 16.43 -8.75
C GLY A 128 36.92 15.58 -7.83
N VAL A 129 36.58 16.13 -6.66
CA VAL A 129 35.80 15.43 -5.63
C VAL A 129 34.74 16.33 -5.03
N ASN A 130 33.56 15.77 -4.76
CA ASN A 130 32.47 16.40 -4.01
C ASN A 130 32.16 15.56 -2.76
N PHE A 131 31.93 16.21 -1.62
CA PHE A 131 31.62 15.52 -0.38
C PHE A 131 30.83 16.38 0.61
N ALA A 132 30.11 15.71 1.51
CA ALA A 132 29.38 16.37 2.59
C ALA A 132 30.34 16.88 3.68
N THR A 133 30.16 18.13 4.08
CA THR A 133 30.96 18.82 5.08
C THR A 133 30.23 18.96 6.41
N ARG A 134 30.98 18.91 7.51
CA ARG A 134 30.51 19.31 8.84
C ARG A 134 31.11 20.66 9.19
N ALA A 135 30.29 21.62 9.63
CA ALA A 135 30.78 22.94 10.01
C ALA A 135 31.87 22.83 11.10
N ASN A 136 32.95 23.58 10.93
CA ASN A 136 34.14 23.61 11.77
C ASN A 136 34.93 22.29 11.87
N ASN A 137 34.59 21.26 11.08
CA ASN A 137 35.47 20.10 10.97
C ASN A 137 36.68 20.42 10.10
N ILE A 138 37.81 19.84 10.48
CA ILE A 138 39.05 19.88 9.72
C ILE A 138 39.05 18.70 8.75
N TYR A 139 39.28 19.02 7.48
CA TYR A 139 39.50 18.08 6.40
C TYR A 139 40.92 18.21 5.89
N TYR A 140 41.55 17.08 5.61
CA TYR A 140 42.83 17.00 4.92
C TYR A 140 42.59 16.64 3.47
N ILE A 141 43.16 17.41 2.54
CA ILE A 141 43.03 17.21 1.11
C ILE A 141 44.40 16.83 0.59
N ALA A 142 44.53 15.62 0.08
CA ALA A 142 45.72 15.16 -0.60
C ALA A 142 45.52 15.31 -2.11
N ALA A 143 46.49 15.91 -2.77
CA ALA A 143 46.64 15.81 -4.22
C ALA A 143 47.80 14.86 -4.50
N ASP A 144 47.61 13.88 -5.37
CA ASP A 144 48.62 12.85 -5.67
C ASP A 144 48.69 12.63 -7.20
N VAL A 145 49.85 12.23 -7.71
CA VAL A 145 50.07 12.03 -9.14
C VAL A 145 51.12 10.97 -9.40
N GLN A 146 50.99 10.22 -10.50
CA GLN A 146 52.00 9.24 -10.86
C GLN A 146 53.18 9.96 -11.53
N GLN A 147 54.41 9.57 -11.16
CA GLN A 147 55.63 10.23 -11.65
C GLN A 147 55.68 10.34 -13.18
N THR A 148 55.84 11.57 -13.68
CA THR A 148 56.22 11.85 -15.08
C THR A 148 57.50 12.68 -15.12
N ASP A 149 58.07 12.85 -16.31
CA ASP A 149 59.17 13.77 -16.59
C ASP A 149 58.79 15.25 -16.46
N GLU A 150 57.50 15.56 -16.25
CA GLU A 150 56.95 16.91 -16.05
C GLU A 150 56.22 17.05 -14.70
N LEU A 151 56.97 17.20 -13.60
CA LEU A 151 56.39 17.63 -12.32
C LEU A 151 56.09 19.14 -12.38
N GLY A 152 54.90 19.47 -12.88
CA GLY A 152 54.44 20.84 -13.12
C GLY A 152 53.73 21.50 -11.95
N GLN A 153 53.17 22.68 -12.23
CA GLN A 153 52.26 23.40 -11.33
C GLN A 153 50.81 22.97 -11.56
N PHE A 154 50.04 22.90 -10.50
CA PHE A 154 48.59 22.72 -10.56
C PHE A 154 47.89 23.85 -9.80
N THR A 155 46.59 24.01 -10.03
CA THR A 155 45.73 24.87 -9.21
C THR A 155 44.67 24.03 -8.53
N LEU A 156 44.73 23.95 -7.20
CA LEU A 156 43.65 23.40 -6.39
C LEU A 156 42.62 24.50 -6.18
N ALA A 157 41.40 24.30 -6.68
CA ALA A 157 40.27 25.19 -6.49
C ALA A 157 39.21 24.51 -5.64
N TRP A 158 38.59 25.26 -4.73
CA TRP A 158 37.51 24.72 -3.90
C TRP A 158 36.33 25.67 -3.78
N THR A 159 35.16 25.08 -3.55
CA THR A 159 33.93 25.78 -3.20
C THR A 159 33.18 24.94 -2.16
N SER A 160 32.46 25.59 -1.26
CA SER A 160 31.55 24.96 -0.31
C SER A 160 30.28 25.75 -0.22
N VAL A 161 29.16 25.05 -0.23
CA VAL A 161 27.82 25.63 -0.16
C VAL A 161 27.15 25.13 1.10
N ALA A 162 26.55 26.04 1.86
CA ALA A 162 25.72 25.66 2.99
C ALA A 162 24.49 24.91 2.49
N ASP A 163 24.18 23.80 3.13
CA ASP A 163 22.95 23.08 2.85
C ASP A 163 21.77 23.81 3.50
N THR A 164 20.78 24.15 2.69
CA THR A 164 19.57 24.88 3.08
C THR A 164 18.29 24.15 2.68
N THR A 165 18.43 22.96 2.14
CA THR A 165 17.34 22.17 1.60
C THR A 165 16.81 21.26 2.69
N ALA A 166 15.49 21.27 2.87
CA ALA A 166 14.88 20.37 3.84
C ALA A 166 14.79 18.95 3.26
N PRO A 167 15.01 17.92 4.07
CA PRO A 167 14.85 16.55 3.62
C PRO A 167 13.39 16.25 3.24
N ILE A 168 13.20 15.30 2.32
CA ILE A 168 11.88 14.79 1.92
C ILE A 168 11.48 13.63 2.83
N PHE A 169 10.21 13.58 3.19
CA PHE A 169 9.67 12.54 4.07
C PHE A 169 8.28 12.08 3.62
N THR A 170 8.04 10.77 3.63
CA THR A 170 6.75 10.18 3.22
C THR A 170 6.36 9.00 4.10
N PHE A 171 5.06 8.86 4.36
CA PHE A 171 4.51 7.66 5.01
C PHE A 171 4.19 6.58 3.99
N THR A 172 4.65 5.36 4.23
CA THR A 172 4.16 4.16 3.53
C THR A 172 3.08 3.45 4.35
N ALA A 173 3.10 3.58 5.68
CA ALA A 173 2.02 3.16 6.57
C ALA A 173 1.95 3.99 7.86
N PRO A 174 0.76 4.30 8.40
CA PRO A 174 -0.56 4.09 7.80
C PRO A 174 -0.82 5.06 6.63
N LEU A 175 -1.58 4.60 5.64
CA LEU A 175 -2.04 5.45 4.53
C LEU A 175 -2.93 6.59 5.04
N ASN A 176 -2.78 7.75 4.41
CA ASN A 176 -3.52 8.94 4.80
C ASN A 176 -5.04 8.73 4.69
N LYS A 177 -5.75 9.10 5.76
CA LYS A 177 -7.20 8.94 5.96
C LYS A 177 -7.69 7.49 5.96
N SER A 178 -6.81 6.51 6.18
CA SER A 178 -7.24 5.11 6.30
C SER A 178 -7.97 4.84 7.61
N ALA A 179 -8.87 3.86 7.59
CA ALA A 179 -9.56 3.34 8.76
C ALA A 179 -9.13 1.89 9.03
N ARG A 180 -9.07 1.50 10.29
CA ARG A 180 -8.55 0.20 10.75
C ARG A 180 -8.97 -0.09 12.18
N THR A 181 -8.92 -1.36 12.59
CA THR A 181 -9.23 -1.79 13.97
C THR A 181 -8.02 -1.73 14.91
N ASN A 182 -6.81 -1.68 14.34
CA ASN A 182 -5.55 -1.58 15.08
C ASN A 182 -4.47 -0.86 14.26
N LEU A 183 -3.35 -0.50 14.90
CA LEU A 183 -2.16 0.02 14.23
C LEU A 183 -0.97 -0.89 14.56
N ASN A 184 -0.39 -1.53 13.55
CA ASN A 184 0.69 -2.50 13.74
C ASN A 184 2.09 -1.90 13.55
N ALA A 185 2.21 -0.90 12.69
CA ALA A 185 3.47 -0.26 12.36
C ALA A 185 3.24 1.17 11.85
N ILE A 186 4.27 2.00 11.99
CA ILE A 186 4.40 3.31 11.38
C ILE A 186 5.69 3.27 10.55
N LEU A 187 5.55 3.41 9.23
CA LEU A 187 6.60 3.14 8.25
C LEU A 187 6.67 4.25 7.21
N GLY A 188 7.83 4.43 6.61
CA GLY A 188 7.97 5.27 5.42
C GLY A 188 9.38 5.41 4.90
N ILE A 189 9.59 6.49 4.14
CA ILE A 189 10.84 6.80 3.45
C ILE A 189 11.26 8.24 3.77
N ALA A 190 12.55 8.45 4.01
CA ALA A 190 13.17 9.75 4.22
C ALA A 190 14.45 9.86 3.40
N SER A 191 14.55 10.88 2.56
CA SER A 191 15.70 11.11 1.68
C SER A 191 16.07 12.57 1.67
N ASP A 192 17.36 12.85 1.58
CA ASP A 192 17.87 14.18 1.31
C ASP A 192 18.18 14.37 -0.18
N ASP A 193 18.38 15.61 -0.62
CA ASP A 193 18.80 15.84 -2.00
C ASP A 193 20.27 15.44 -2.23
N PRO A 194 20.70 15.19 -3.49
CA PRO A 194 22.05 14.71 -3.77
C PRO A 194 23.20 15.63 -3.31
N ASN A 195 22.93 16.92 -3.07
CA ASN A 195 23.91 17.88 -2.56
C ASN A 195 23.66 18.25 -1.10
N GLY A 196 22.65 17.64 -0.47
CA GLY A 196 22.28 17.84 0.92
C GLY A 196 23.29 17.20 1.88
N SER A 197 23.14 17.52 3.16
CA SER A 197 24.03 17.03 4.21
C SER A 197 23.74 15.59 4.66
N GLY A 198 22.68 14.97 4.13
CA GLY A 198 22.18 13.66 4.51
C GLY A 198 21.22 13.72 5.69
N ILE A 199 20.48 12.64 5.95
CA ILE A 199 19.56 12.55 7.09
C ILE A 199 20.35 12.37 8.39
N ASP A 200 20.06 13.18 9.41
CA ASP A 200 20.59 13.03 10.77
C ASP A 200 19.70 12.14 11.63
N HIS A 201 18.41 12.47 11.70
CA HIS A 201 17.42 11.65 12.38
C HIS A 201 16.00 11.90 11.88
N VAL A 202 15.12 10.94 12.19
CA VAL A 202 13.69 11.05 11.96
C VAL A 202 12.90 10.83 13.24
N ASP A 203 11.89 11.65 13.43
CA ASP A 203 10.99 11.62 14.59
C ASP A 203 9.53 11.59 14.16
N VAL A 204 8.65 11.15 15.05
CA VAL A 204 7.19 11.29 14.89
C VAL A 204 6.53 11.84 16.14
N LEU A 205 5.60 12.78 15.92
CA LEU A 205 4.60 13.20 16.89
C LEU A 205 3.33 12.40 16.64
N TYR A 206 2.97 11.52 17.57
CA TYR A 206 1.73 10.74 17.51
C TYR A 206 0.68 11.39 18.40
N ARG A 207 -0.31 12.03 17.79
CA ARG A 207 -1.37 12.77 18.48
C ARG A 207 -2.74 12.08 18.36
N ARG A 208 -3.46 11.99 19.46
CA ARG A 208 -4.87 11.59 19.52
C ARG A 208 -5.76 12.80 19.36
N SER A 209 -6.69 12.77 18.41
CA SER A 209 -7.49 13.96 18.07
C SER A 209 -8.56 14.29 19.09
N SER A 210 -9.08 13.30 19.83
CA SER A 210 -10.20 13.48 20.76
C SER A 210 -9.89 14.36 21.97
N ASP A 211 -8.66 14.29 22.49
CA ASP A 211 -8.19 15.11 23.63
C ASP A 211 -6.90 15.88 23.36
N GLY A 212 -6.36 15.76 22.14
CA GLY A 212 -5.18 16.47 21.68
C GLY A 212 -3.86 16.04 22.31
N LYS A 213 -3.84 14.92 23.04
CA LYS A 213 -2.64 14.40 23.71
C LYS A 213 -1.72 13.70 22.73
N TYR A 214 -0.44 13.65 23.11
CA TYR A 214 0.64 12.98 22.39
C TYR A 214 1.06 11.71 23.11
N TRP A 215 1.31 10.66 22.35
CA TRP A 215 1.86 9.43 22.87
C TRP A 215 3.33 9.61 23.21
N THR A 216 3.75 9.17 24.40
CA THR A 216 5.13 9.28 24.88
C THR A 216 5.95 8.00 24.68
N GLY A 217 5.43 7.02 23.92
CA GLY A 217 5.96 5.65 23.91
C GLY A 217 5.41 4.75 25.02
N ARG A 218 4.71 5.34 26.01
CA ARG A 218 4.17 4.61 27.18
C ARG A 218 2.81 5.12 27.66
N THR A 219 2.58 6.43 27.58
CA THR A 219 1.35 7.07 28.09
C THR A 219 0.94 8.24 27.20
N TRP A 220 -0.29 8.73 27.38
CA TRP A 220 -0.77 9.94 26.71
C TRP A 220 -0.49 11.18 27.55
N SER A 221 0.24 12.14 26.99
CA SER A 221 0.64 13.39 27.65
C SER A 221 0.09 14.61 26.90
N VAL A 222 -0.16 15.71 27.61
CA VAL A 222 -0.49 17.01 26.98
C VAL A 222 0.75 17.67 26.35
N THR A 223 1.95 17.28 26.77
CA THR A 223 3.21 17.76 26.21
C THR A 223 3.57 16.94 24.98
N ALA A 224 3.81 17.62 23.86
CA ALA A 224 4.29 16.97 22.64
C ALA A 224 5.61 16.24 22.91
N THR A 225 5.66 14.96 22.54
CA THR A 225 6.84 14.11 22.70
C THR A 225 7.25 13.62 21.32
N ARG A 226 8.48 13.94 20.92
CA ARG A 226 9.09 13.39 19.71
C ARG A 226 9.53 11.96 19.98
N LEU A 227 9.00 11.03 19.19
CA LEU A 227 9.38 9.63 19.26
C LEU A 227 10.34 9.34 18.12
N HIS A 228 11.54 8.91 18.47
CA HIS A 228 12.57 8.58 17.49
C HIS A 228 12.15 7.36 16.66
N LEU A 229 12.45 7.40 15.38
CA LEU A 229 12.21 6.31 14.43
C LEU A 229 13.56 5.68 14.06
N ALA A 230 13.58 4.37 13.86
CA ALA A 230 14.75 3.70 13.32
C ALA A 230 14.88 4.06 11.83
N TYR A 231 15.99 4.68 11.44
CA TYR A 231 16.30 5.05 10.06
C TYR A 231 17.38 4.15 9.49
N ASN A 232 17.19 3.71 8.25
CA ASN A 232 18.18 2.95 7.51
C ASN A 232 18.71 3.76 6.32
N GLU A 233 19.95 4.22 6.44
CA GLU A 233 20.61 5.03 5.41
C GLU A 233 20.84 4.28 4.08
N PHE A 234 20.89 2.94 4.09
CA PHE A 234 21.18 2.17 2.88
C PHE A 234 20.02 2.14 1.88
N ASN A 235 18.78 2.17 2.37
CA ASN A 235 17.57 2.09 1.55
C ASN A 235 16.60 3.26 1.80
N ALA A 236 17.00 4.22 2.63
CA ALA A 236 16.24 5.41 2.99
C ALA A 236 14.89 5.14 3.69
N ASP A 237 14.68 3.92 4.22
CA ASP A 237 13.46 3.59 4.95
C ASP A 237 13.56 3.91 6.44
N TRP A 238 12.39 4.00 7.07
CA TRP A 238 12.30 4.15 8.51
C TRP A 238 11.07 3.44 9.08
N GLU A 239 11.18 3.05 10.35
CA GLU A 239 10.11 2.39 11.09
C GLU A 239 10.05 2.81 12.57
N ASN A 240 8.93 2.52 13.24
CA ASN A 240 8.82 2.74 14.67
C ASN A 240 9.69 1.76 15.47
N ASP A 241 10.63 2.27 16.26
CA ASP A 241 11.34 1.51 17.30
C ASP A 241 10.52 1.47 18.62
N PHE A 242 9.69 2.49 18.85
CA PHE A 242 8.92 2.61 20.08
C PHE A 242 7.67 1.72 20.11
N SER A 243 7.17 1.47 21.33
CA SER A 243 5.89 0.78 21.53
C SER A 243 4.71 1.63 21.08
N ILE A 244 3.96 1.14 20.08
CA ILE A 244 2.70 1.73 19.64
C ILE A 244 1.62 1.50 20.72
N PRO A 245 0.74 2.49 21.01
CA PRO A 245 -0.38 2.28 21.92
C PRO A 245 -1.31 1.18 21.40
N TYR A 246 -1.86 0.38 22.30
CA TYR A 246 -2.74 -0.74 21.96
C TYR A 246 -3.85 -0.90 23.00
N ASN A 247 -4.87 -1.71 22.70
CA ASN A 247 -6.03 -1.97 23.58
C ASN A 247 -6.63 -0.66 24.15
N ARG A 248 -6.70 -0.55 25.48
CA ARG A 248 -7.27 0.60 26.19
C ARG A 248 -6.52 1.91 25.89
N ASP A 249 -5.24 1.84 25.55
CA ASP A 249 -4.45 3.03 25.24
C ASP A 249 -4.59 3.45 23.78
N LEU A 250 -5.26 2.64 22.94
CA LEU A 250 -5.65 2.97 21.58
C LEU A 250 -7.18 2.89 21.42
N PRO A 251 -7.96 3.76 22.07
CA PRO A 251 -9.41 3.78 21.91
C PRO A 251 -9.81 4.16 20.48
N ASP A 252 -11.06 3.89 20.13
CA ASP A 252 -11.61 4.29 18.83
C ASP A 252 -11.61 5.81 18.68
N GLY A 253 -11.37 6.30 17.46
CA GLY A 253 -11.30 7.70 17.10
C GLY A 253 -10.20 8.03 16.10
N THR A 254 -10.08 9.31 15.77
CA THR A 254 -9.07 9.83 14.83
C THR A 254 -7.74 10.11 15.51
N TYR A 255 -6.66 9.81 14.78
CA TYR A 255 -5.29 10.08 15.19
C TYR A 255 -4.53 10.75 14.04
N THR A 256 -3.53 11.55 14.40
CA THR A 256 -2.63 12.22 13.45
C THR A 256 -1.19 11.89 13.79
N LEU A 257 -0.41 11.56 12.77
CA LEU A 257 1.04 11.41 12.86
C LEU A 257 1.69 12.54 12.07
N GLN A 258 2.45 13.37 12.75
CA GLN A 258 3.34 14.33 12.11
C GLN A 258 4.75 13.79 12.24
N ALA A 259 5.35 13.41 11.12
CA ALA A 259 6.73 12.99 11.12
C ALA A 259 7.64 14.12 10.65
N LEU A 260 8.86 14.09 11.16
CA LEU A 260 9.87 15.13 11.07
C LEU A 260 11.18 14.46 10.66
N ALA A 261 11.79 14.93 9.59
CA ALA A 261 13.16 14.56 9.23
C ALA A 261 14.06 15.75 9.46
N TYR A 262 15.18 15.51 10.07
CA TYR A 262 16.26 16.47 10.23
C TYR A 262 17.41 15.98 9.38
N ASP A 263 17.91 16.86 8.51
CA ASP A 263 19.22 16.62 7.92
C ASP A 263 20.31 16.97 8.93
N VAL A 264 21.56 16.67 8.58
CA VAL A 264 22.67 16.97 9.50
C VAL A 264 22.93 18.48 9.62
N SER A 265 22.43 19.29 8.68
CA SER A 265 22.45 20.77 8.68
C SER A 265 21.40 21.42 9.55
N GLY A 266 20.48 20.62 10.11
CA GLY A 266 19.36 21.08 10.91
C GLY A 266 18.18 21.60 10.09
N ASN A 267 18.18 21.45 8.76
CA ASN A 267 16.99 21.69 7.95
C ASN A 267 15.97 20.60 8.26
N GLN A 268 14.70 21.00 8.30
CA GLN A 268 13.61 20.16 8.76
C GLN A 268 12.57 19.93 7.67
N GLY A 269 12.43 18.67 7.26
CA GLY A 269 11.32 18.16 6.48
C GLY A 269 10.17 17.71 7.38
N SER A 270 8.93 17.72 6.86
CA SER A 270 7.82 17.12 7.59
C SER A 270 6.73 16.53 6.68
N ALA A 271 6.05 15.51 7.19
CA ALA A 271 4.85 14.96 6.58
C ALA A 271 3.75 14.76 7.63
N LEU A 272 2.50 14.82 7.19
CA LEU A 272 1.33 14.59 8.04
C LEU A 272 0.47 13.48 7.43
N THR A 273 0.11 12.50 8.25
CA THR A 273 -0.92 11.51 7.93
C THR A 273 -1.94 11.45 9.05
N SER A 274 -3.15 11.01 8.70
CA SER A 274 -4.22 10.75 9.67
C SER A 274 -4.81 9.37 9.44
N PHE A 275 -5.33 8.76 10.49
CA PHE A 275 -6.06 7.50 10.41
C PHE A 275 -7.13 7.41 11.49
N VAL A 276 -8.09 6.51 11.31
CA VAL A 276 -9.14 6.22 12.28
C VAL A 276 -8.94 4.82 12.85
N ILE A 277 -9.01 4.71 14.17
CA ILE A 277 -9.22 3.45 14.86
C ILE A 277 -10.71 3.28 15.09
N ASP A 278 -11.28 2.19 14.60
CA ASP A 278 -12.70 1.90 14.77
C ASP A 278 -12.89 0.38 14.87
N ARG A 279 -13.50 -0.07 15.96
CA ARG A 279 -13.74 -1.48 16.26
C ARG A 279 -15.23 -1.79 16.38
N VAL A 280 -16.10 -0.81 16.13
CA VAL A 280 -17.52 -0.96 16.35
C VAL A 280 -18.21 -1.15 15.01
N ALA A 281 -18.82 -2.32 14.82
CA ALA A 281 -19.62 -2.58 13.64
C ALA A 281 -20.77 -1.57 13.49
N PRO A 282 -21.09 -1.16 12.24
CA PRO A 282 -22.27 -0.35 11.99
C PRO A 282 -23.53 -1.14 12.29
N THR A 283 -24.67 -0.47 12.43
CA THR A 283 -26.00 -1.11 12.50
C THR A 283 -26.64 -1.17 11.13
N VAL A 284 -27.45 -2.20 10.87
CA VAL A 284 -28.21 -2.39 9.62
C VAL A 284 -29.61 -2.92 9.89
N ALA A 285 -30.59 -2.41 9.15
CA ALA A 285 -31.99 -2.82 9.25
C ALA A 285 -32.68 -2.74 7.88
N PHE A 286 -33.69 -3.58 7.67
CA PHE A 286 -34.65 -3.41 6.59
C PHE A 286 -35.75 -2.42 7.02
N THR A 287 -36.25 -1.62 6.07
CA THR A 287 -37.44 -0.78 6.25
C THR A 287 -38.54 -1.14 5.25
N ALA A 288 -38.18 -1.74 4.12
CA ALA A 288 -39.09 -2.40 3.20
C ALA A 288 -38.34 -3.47 2.39
N PRO A 289 -38.97 -4.59 2.00
CA PRO A 289 -40.25 -5.08 2.52
C PRO A 289 -40.18 -5.35 4.03
N LEU A 290 -41.34 -5.38 4.70
CA LEU A 290 -41.42 -5.83 6.10
C LEU A 290 -41.31 -7.36 6.16
N ASN A 291 -40.72 -7.84 7.26
CA ASN A 291 -40.62 -9.27 7.53
C ASN A 291 -41.97 -9.99 7.42
N ASN A 292 -41.96 -11.13 6.73
CA ASN A 292 -43.09 -12.00 6.42
C ASN A 292 -44.19 -11.38 5.53
N VAL A 293 -43.95 -10.26 4.84
CA VAL A 293 -44.91 -9.73 3.88
C VAL A 293 -45.17 -10.73 2.74
N THR A 294 -46.41 -10.75 2.24
CA THR A 294 -46.79 -11.47 1.02
C THR A 294 -46.99 -10.49 -0.12
N ALA A 295 -46.36 -10.73 -1.27
CA ALA A 295 -46.45 -9.87 -2.46
C ALA A 295 -46.60 -10.71 -3.74
N SER A 296 -47.23 -10.15 -4.77
CA SER A 296 -47.35 -10.80 -6.08
C SER A 296 -46.15 -10.58 -7.02
N THR A 297 -45.32 -9.59 -6.69
CA THR A 297 -44.05 -9.27 -7.35
C THR A 297 -42.96 -9.08 -6.31
N PHE A 298 -41.69 -9.17 -6.70
CA PHE A 298 -40.58 -8.91 -5.78
C PHE A 298 -40.50 -7.40 -5.48
N PRO A 299 -40.73 -6.95 -4.24
CA PRO A 299 -40.77 -5.53 -3.91
C PRO A 299 -39.36 -4.92 -3.92
N ALA A 300 -39.27 -3.60 -4.07
CA ALA A 300 -38.03 -2.89 -3.83
C ALA A 300 -37.54 -3.13 -2.39
N ILE A 301 -36.24 -3.36 -2.25
CA ILE A 301 -35.60 -3.57 -0.95
C ILE A 301 -34.97 -2.24 -0.52
N ILE A 302 -35.29 -1.80 0.69
CA ILE A 302 -34.91 -0.54 1.29
C ILE A 302 -34.57 -0.82 2.74
N GLY A 303 -33.54 -0.16 3.24
CA GLY A 303 -33.20 -0.24 4.64
C GLY A 303 -32.40 0.97 5.10
N THR A 304 -32.00 0.91 6.36
CA THR A 304 -31.12 1.88 6.97
C THR A 304 -29.83 1.21 7.43
N ALA A 305 -28.72 1.92 7.32
CA ALA A 305 -27.48 1.57 7.97
C ALA A 305 -26.93 2.82 8.65
N VAL A 306 -26.32 2.65 9.82
CA VAL A 306 -25.76 3.75 10.60
C VAL A 306 -24.52 3.26 11.31
N ASP A 307 -23.40 3.95 11.08
CA ASP A 307 -22.19 3.79 11.87
C ASP A 307 -22.20 4.73 13.09
N THR A 308 -21.40 4.40 14.10
CA THR A 308 -21.27 5.19 15.32
C THR A 308 -20.68 6.57 15.06
N SER A 309 -20.95 7.54 15.93
CA SER A 309 -20.51 8.93 15.74
C SER A 309 -18.99 9.11 15.75
N ASN A 310 -18.26 8.18 16.38
CA ASN A 310 -16.79 8.16 16.41
C ASN A 310 -16.22 7.06 15.50
N GLY A 311 -17.08 6.38 14.75
CA GLY A 311 -16.71 5.32 13.83
C GLY A 311 -16.06 5.88 12.57
N SER A 312 -15.60 4.97 11.73
CA SER A 312 -14.90 5.25 10.50
C SER A 312 -15.82 5.71 9.37
N GLY A 313 -17.13 5.58 9.54
CA GLY A 313 -18.16 5.86 8.54
C GLY A 313 -18.55 4.59 7.77
N LEU A 314 -19.78 4.59 7.24
CA LEU A 314 -20.28 3.48 6.42
C LEU A 314 -19.51 3.35 5.10
N ASP A 315 -19.03 2.16 4.82
CA ASP A 315 -18.37 1.82 3.55
C ASP A 315 -19.39 1.28 2.53
N ARG A 316 -20.13 0.24 2.91
CA ARG A 316 -21.08 -0.42 2.00
C ARG A 316 -22.16 -1.22 2.73
N VAL A 317 -23.24 -1.49 2.00
CA VAL A 317 -24.23 -2.51 2.38
C VAL A 317 -24.29 -3.56 1.28
N GLU A 318 -24.12 -4.82 1.67
CA GLU A 318 -24.22 -5.98 0.82
C GLU A 318 -25.58 -6.65 1.03
N LEU A 319 -26.17 -7.17 -0.05
CA LEU A 319 -27.44 -7.88 -0.02
C LEU A 319 -27.27 -9.28 -0.61
N LEU A 320 -27.88 -10.28 0.02
CA LEU A 320 -28.09 -11.60 -0.56
C LEU A 320 -29.59 -11.89 -0.59
N ILE A 321 -30.03 -12.54 -1.66
CA ILE A 321 -31.40 -13.07 -1.80
C ILE A 321 -31.30 -14.58 -2.00
N VAL A 322 -31.91 -15.33 -1.09
CA VAL A 322 -31.92 -16.80 -1.12
C VAL A 322 -33.34 -17.26 -1.38
N ARG A 323 -33.54 -18.09 -2.41
CA ARG A 323 -34.81 -18.79 -2.63
C ARG A 323 -34.86 -20.00 -1.71
N LEU A 324 -35.82 -20.04 -0.78
CA LEU A 324 -35.83 -21.06 0.27
C LEU A 324 -36.24 -22.45 -0.20
N SER A 325 -36.91 -22.57 -1.36
CA SER A 325 -37.32 -23.87 -1.89
C SER A 325 -36.16 -24.77 -2.31
N ASP A 326 -35.04 -24.17 -2.75
CA ASP A 326 -33.86 -24.91 -3.24
C ASP A 326 -32.53 -24.36 -2.75
N GLY A 327 -32.54 -23.37 -1.84
CA GLY A 327 -31.36 -22.77 -1.24
C GLY A 327 -30.47 -21.97 -2.20
N LYS A 328 -30.95 -21.66 -3.42
CA LYS A 328 -30.14 -20.93 -4.41
C LYS A 328 -30.08 -19.43 -4.13
N TYR A 329 -28.96 -18.83 -4.50
CA TYR A 329 -28.68 -17.41 -4.41
C TYR A 329 -28.98 -16.71 -5.72
N TRP A 330 -29.59 -15.53 -5.64
CA TRP A 330 -29.81 -14.67 -6.79
C TRP A 330 -28.53 -13.93 -7.18
N THR A 331 -28.15 -13.95 -8.46
CA THR A 331 -26.97 -13.25 -8.99
C THR A 331 -27.26 -11.83 -9.45
N GLY A 332 -28.52 -11.43 -9.49
CA GLY A 332 -28.98 -10.23 -10.21
C GLY A 332 -29.66 -10.57 -11.54
N THR A 333 -29.39 -11.75 -12.10
CA THR A 333 -29.93 -12.22 -13.39
C THR A 333 -30.36 -13.68 -13.41
N SER A 334 -29.80 -14.53 -12.54
CA SER A 334 -30.06 -15.98 -12.48
C SER A 334 -29.92 -16.55 -11.06
N TRP A 335 -30.36 -17.80 -10.86
CA TRP A 335 -30.19 -18.53 -9.60
C TRP A 335 -28.99 -19.47 -9.64
N THR A 336 -28.16 -19.45 -8.62
CA THR A 336 -26.95 -20.28 -8.49
C THR A 336 -26.82 -20.90 -7.10
N THR A 337 -26.02 -21.94 -6.95
CA THR A 337 -25.69 -22.56 -5.65
C THR A 337 -24.58 -21.81 -4.91
N VAL A 338 -23.83 -20.94 -5.61
CA VAL A 338 -22.74 -20.15 -5.02
C VAL A 338 -23.28 -18.87 -4.40
N SER A 339 -22.92 -18.60 -3.14
CA SER A 339 -23.27 -17.34 -2.46
C SER A 339 -22.86 -16.14 -3.29
N THR A 340 -23.84 -15.34 -3.72
CA THR A 340 -23.62 -14.17 -4.57
C THR A 340 -24.06 -12.90 -3.85
N ILE A 341 -23.15 -11.92 -3.78
CA ILE A 341 -23.40 -10.61 -3.19
C ILE A 341 -23.99 -9.69 -4.25
N LEU A 342 -25.10 -9.05 -3.93
CA LEU A 342 -25.73 -8.03 -4.75
C LEU A 342 -25.28 -6.65 -4.27
N THR A 343 -24.90 -5.81 -5.23
CA THR A 343 -24.60 -4.39 -4.98
C THR A 343 -25.88 -3.64 -4.61
N THR A 344 -25.80 -2.84 -3.55
CA THR A 344 -26.86 -1.90 -3.15
C THR A 344 -26.42 -0.45 -3.42
N THR A 345 -27.38 0.47 -3.46
CA THR A 345 -27.11 1.91 -3.50
C THR A 345 -27.23 2.47 -2.09
N LEU A 346 -26.13 2.97 -1.52
CA LEU A 346 -26.09 3.63 -0.22
C LEU A 346 -26.06 5.16 -0.40
N GLY A 347 -27.03 5.86 0.16
CA GLY A 347 -27.12 7.32 0.17
C GLY A 347 -27.37 7.83 1.59
N GLY A 348 -26.34 8.43 2.18
CA GLY A 348 -26.37 8.81 3.60
C GLY A 348 -26.60 7.57 4.48
N ARG A 349 -27.75 7.52 5.17
CA ARG A 349 -28.13 6.40 6.05
C ARG A 349 -29.07 5.38 5.40
N VAL A 350 -29.49 5.59 4.16
CA VAL A 350 -30.47 4.76 3.47
C VAL A 350 -29.78 3.94 2.41
N TRP A 351 -30.00 2.62 2.41
CA TRP A 351 -29.53 1.73 1.37
C TRP A 351 -30.71 1.14 0.61
N THR A 352 -30.55 0.90 -0.70
CA THR A 352 -31.63 0.39 -1.55
C THR A 352 -31.16 -0.59 -2.62
N ARG A 353 -32.06 -1.49 -3.01
CA ARG A 353 -31.99 -2.29 -4.24
C ARG A 353 -33.37 -2.25 -4.89
N ARG A 354 -33.48 -1.54 -6.01
CA ARG A 354 -34.75 -1.33 -6.74
C ARG A 354 -34.84 -2.10 -8.06
N THR A 355 -33.70 -2.47 -8.64
CA THR A 355 -33.61 -3.10 -9.96
C THR A 355 -32.80 -4.40 -9.89
N GLY A 356 -32.86 -5.21 -10.96
CA GLY A 356 -32.18 -6.52 -11.01
C GLY A 356 -32.61 -7.46 -9.89
N LEU A 357 -33.88 -7.35 -9.47
CA LEU A 357 -34.54 -8.29 -8.56
C LEU A 357 -35.14 -9.45 -9.39
N PRO A 358 -35.41 -10.62 -8.79
CA PRO A 358 -36.02 -11.72 -9.52
C PRO A 358 -37.37 -11.30 -10.11
N THR A 359 -37.55 -11.52 -11.41
CA THR A 359 -38.79 -11.22 -12.16
C THR A 359 -39.07 -12.30 -13.21
N GLY A 360 -40.24 -12.26 -13.85
CA GLY A 360 -40.59 -13.19 -14.94
C GLY A 360 -40.45 -14.66 -14.53
N ALA A 361 -39.84 -15.48 -15.40
CA ALA A 361 -39.58 -16.90 -15.14
C ALA A 361 -38.64 -17.15 -13.95
N ASN A 362 -37.81 -16.17 -13.58
CA ASN A 362 -36.89 -16.28 -12.46
C ASN A 362 -37.57 -16.04 -11.10
N LEU A 363 -38.80 -15.56 -11.07
CA LEU A 363 -39.54 -15.33 -9.83
C LEU A 363 -40.57 -16.45 -9.62
N LEU A 364 -40.26 -17.45 -8.81
CA LEU A 364 -41.25 -18.48 -8.46
C LEU A 364 -42.11 -18.04 -7.28
N SER A 365 -43.34 -18.54 -7.17
CA SER A 365 -44.08 -18.45 -5.90
C SER A 365 -43.32 -19.22 -4.81
N GLY A 366 -43.36 -18.73 -3.57
CA GLY A 366 -42.64 -19.32 -2.45
C GLY A 366 -41.94 -18.27 -1.57
N LYS A 367 -41.16 -18.75 -0.60
CA LYS A 367 -40.47 -17.89 0.36
C LYS A 367 -39.04 -17.57 -0.08
N TYR A 368 -38.63 -16.34 0.21
CA TYR A 368 -37.28 -15.83 -0.07
C TYR A 368 -36.70 -15.21 1.21
N LEU A 369 -35.45 -15.55 1.52
CA LEU A 369 -34.70 -14.96 2.62
C LEU A 369 -33.84 -13.82 2.08
N LEU A 370 -33.98 -12.64 2.67
CA LEU A 370 -33.16 -11.47 2.44
C LEU A 370 -32.11 -11.38 3.55
N ILE A 371 -30.85 -11.21 3.20
CA ILE A 371 -29.76 -11.01 4.16
C ILE A 371 -29.05 -9.71 3.80
N ALA A 372 -29.04 -8.74 4.71
CA ALA A 372 -28.28 -7.51 4.56
C ALA A 372 -27.07 -7.52 5.50
N ARG A 373 -25.91 -7.09 5.00
CA ARG A 373 -24.70 -6.87 5.79
C ARG A 373 -24.19 -5.45 5.58
N ALA A 374 -23.97 -4.69 6.64
CA ALA A 374 -23.32 -3.38 6.54
C ALA A 374 -21.88 -3.48 7.01
N PHE A 375 -20.99 -2.74 6.35
CA PHE A 375 -19.60 -2.61 6.70
C PHE A 375 -19.23 -1.14 6.81
N ASP A 376 -18.36 -0.81 7.76
CA ASP A 376 -17.70 0.49 7.86
C ASP A 376 -16.35 0.50 7.11
N HIS A 377 -15.67 1.65 7.09
CA HIS A 377 -14.38 1.78 6.42
C HIS A 377 -13.24 1.02 7.12
N ALA A 378 -13.37 0.71 8.42
CA ALA A 378 -12.47 -0.17 9.17
C ALA A 378 -12.77 -1.67 8.96
N GLN A 379 -13.78 -1.99 8.13
CA GLN A 379 -14.25 -3.33 7.79
C GLN A 379 -14.95 -4.09 8.94
N ASN A 380 -15.41 -3.41 9.99
CA ASN A 380 -16.31 -4.04 10.96
C ASN A 380 -17.69 -4.26 10.30
N GLY A 381 -18.32 -5.40 10.56
CA GLY A 381 -19.53 -5.82 9.87
C GLY A 381 -20.68 -6.18 10.80
N SER A 382 -21.89 -5.84 10.41
CA SER A 382 -23.13 -6.34 11.02
C SER A 382 -24.02 -7.05 10.01
N ARG A 383 -25.01 -7.80 10.51
CA ARG A 383 -25.90 -8.62 9.68
C ARG A 383 -27.32 -8.63 10.23
N VAL A 384 -28.30 -8.51 9.33
CA VAL A 384 -29.73 -8.71 9.59
C VAL A 384 -30.35 -9.58 8.50
N GLN A 385 -31.45 -10.26 8.80
CA GLN A 385 -32.16 -11.09 7.83
C GLN A 385 -33.68 -10.99 8.01
N GLU A 386 -34.42 -11.07 6.91
CA GLU A 386 -35.89 -11.09 6.91
C GLU A 386 -36.40 -12.02 5.80
N THR A 387 -37.61 -12.54 5.95
CA THR A 387 -38.24 -13.42 4.95
C THR A 387 -39.40 -12.70 4.26
N ILE A 388 -39.60 -12.97 2.96
CA ILE A 388 -40.79 -12.54 2.23
C ILE A 388 -41.44 -13.74 1.53
N THR A 389 -42.74 -13.65 1.26
CA THR A 389 -43.49 -14.63 0.48
C THR A 389 -43.89 -14.00 -0.85
N ILE A 390 -43.56 -14.67 -1.95
CA ILE A 390 -44.07 -14.32 -3.29
C ILE A 390 -45.23 -15.24 -3.62
N ASN A 391 -46.36 -14.64 -3.98
CA ASN A 391 -47.56 -15.35 -4.39
C ASN A 391 -48.05 -14.78 -5.72
N LYS A 392 -47.59 -15.36 -6.82
CA LYS A 392 -47.98 -14.93 -8.16
C LYS A 392 -49.39 -15.43 -8.50
N PRO A 393 -50.30 -14.55 -8.95
CA PRO A 393 -51.52 -15.01 -9.60
C PRO A 393 -51.15 -15.70 -10.92
N VAL A 394 -51.77 -16.85 -11.19
CA VAL A 394 -51.64 -17.50 -12.50
C VAL A 394 -52.45 -16.69 -13.51
N GLY A 395 -51.81 -16.29 -14.61
CA GLY A 395 -52.55 -15.81 -15.77
C GLY A 395 -53.28 -17.01 -16.36
N HIS A 396 -54.61 -17.01 -16.31
CA HIS A 396 -55.43 -18.00 -17.00
C HIS A 396 -55.26 -17.83 -18.52
N SER A 397 -54.16 -18.35 -19.10
CA SER A 397 -54.16 -18.63 -20.54
C SER A 397 -55.07 -19.84 -20.73
N VAL A 398 -56.20 -19.62 -21.39
CA VAL A 398 -57.08 -20.69 -21.85
C VAL A 398 -56.22 -21.65 -22.69
N LEU A 399 -55.77 -22.75 -22.09
CA LEU A 399 -55.21 -23.86 -22.83
C LEU A 399 -56.39 -24.49 -23.57
N GLU A 400 -56.62 -24.05 -24.81
CA GLU A 400 -57.61 -24.67 -25.68
C GLU A 400 -57.26 -26.16 -25.86
N ALA A 401 -58.16 -27.03 -25.41
CA ALA A 401 -58.04 -28.48 -25.52
C ALA A 401 -57.92 -28.91 -26.98
N LYS A 402 -56.79 -29.46 -27.42
CA LYS A 402 -56.70 -30.15 -28.71
C LYS A 402 -55.73 -31.33 -28.69
N ASN A 403 -56.25 -32.53 -28.41
CA ASN A 403 -56.18 -33.71 -29.31
C ASN A 403 -56.71 -35.03 -28.69
N SER A 404 -56.91 -35.11 -27.38
CA SER A 404 -57.55 -36.29 -26.74
C SER A 404 -59.08 -36.15 -26.62
N SER A 405 -59.79 -37.27 -26.76
CA SER A 405 -61.22 -37.39 -26.45
C SER A 405 -61.51 -37.53 -24.94
N VAL A 406 -60.48 -37.65 -24.11
CA VAL A 406 -60.60 -37.74 -22.65
C VAL A 406 -60.73 -36.35 -22.06
N GLN A 407 -61.88 -36.08 -21.44
CA GLN A 407 -62.26 -34.80 -20.84
C GLN A 407 -62.47 -34.96 -19.34
N ILE A 408 -62.47 -33.86 -18.60
CA ILE A 408 -62.89 -33.89 -17.20
C ILE A 408 -64.41 -34.06 -17.12
N SER A 409 -64.87 -34.98 -16.27
CA SER A 409 -66.29 -35.21 -15.97
C SER A 409 -66.70 -34.62 -14.62
N GLN A 410 -65.78 -34.57 -13.65
CA GLN A 410 -66.02 -34.02 -12.32
C GLN A 410 -64.72 -33.55 -11.68
N ALA A 411 -64.81 -32.51 -10.84
CA ALA A 411 -63.75 -32.12 -9.92
C ALA A 411 -64.36 -31.87 -8.53
N THR A 412 -63.67 -32.32 -7.48
CA THR A 412 -64.05 -32.08 -6.08
C THR A 412 -62.83 -31.71 -5.25
N ALA A 413 -62.99 -30.78 -4.32
CA ALA A 413 -61.97 -30.44 -3.33
C ALA A 413 -62.53 -30.65 -1.92
N SER A 414 -61.76 -31.32 -1.07
CA SER A 414 -62.19 -31.72 0.28
C SER A 414 -61.23 -31.17 1.31
N ALA A 415 -61.71 -30.24 2.13
CA ALA A 415 -60.90 -29.67 3.20
C ALA A 415 -60.60 -30.71 4.30
N ALA A 416 -61.48 -31.71 4.46
CA ALA A 416 -61.32 -32.78 5.45
C ALA A 416 -60.16 -33.72 5.12
N THR A 417 -59.93 -34.02 3.83
CA THR A 417 -58.85 -34.88 3.35
C THR A 417 -57.67 -34.10 2.78
N ASN A 418 -57.79 -32.77 2.67
CA ASN A 418 -56.79 -31.85 2.13
C ASN A 418 -56.31 -32.26 0.73
N ASP A 419 -57.25 -32.68 -0.12
CA ASP A 419 -56.99 -33.16 -1.46
C ASP A 419 -57.97 -32.56 -2.50
N VAL A 420 -57.57 -32.68 -3.76
CA VAL A 420 -58.40 -32.37 -4.91
C VAL A 420 -58.48 -33.59 -5.80
N ARG A 421 -59.69 -34.04 -6.12
CA ARG A 421 -59.94 -35.17 -7.01
C ARG A 421 -60.47 -34.69 -8.36
N LEU A 422 -59.84 -35.13 -9.44
CA LEU A 422 -60.29 -34.96 -10.82
C LEU A 422 -60.77 -36.31 -11.35
N THR A 423 -61.95 -36.35 -11.97
CA THR A 423 -62.50 -37.53 -12.63
C THR A 423 -62.62 -37.26 -14.11
N PHE A 424 -62.21 -38.22 -14.95
CA PHE A 424 -62.17 -38.10 -16.40
C PHE A 424 -63.25 -38.96 -17.08
N THR A 425 -63.59 -38.64 -18.32
CA THR A 425 -64.61 -39.36 -19.11
C THR A 425 -64.14 -40.74 -19.59
N ALA A 426 -62.84 -41.00 -19.54
CA ALA A 426 -62.19 -42.22 -20.01
C ALA A 426 -60.82 -42.37 -19.32
N PRO A 427 -60.19 -43.56 -19.37
CA PRO A 427 -58.91 -43.79 -18.71
C PRO A 427 -57.77 -42.97 -19.36
N LEU A 428 -56.88 -42.48 -18.50
CA LEU A 428 -55.60 -41.85 -18.85
C LEU A 428 -54.47 -42.89 -18.82
N ASP A 429 -53.34 -42.52 -19.42
CA ASP A 429 -52.07 -43.20 -19.17
C ASP A 429 -51.70 -43.12 -17.69
N ALA A 430 -51.36 -44.27 -17.09
CA ALA A 430 -51.19 -44.37 -15.65
C ALA A 430 -49.92 -43.70 -15.13
N GLU A 431 -48.85 -43.67 -15.93
CA GLU A 431 -47.58 -43.06 -15.54
C GLU A 431 -47.70 -41.53 -15.60
N ALA A 432 -48.23 -40.99 -16.68
CA ALA A 432 -48.49 -39.55 -16.80
C ALA A 432 -49.52 -39.06 -15.77
N ALA A 433 -50.58 -39.82 -15.50
CA ALA A 433 -51.60 -39.42 -14.52
C ALA A 433 -51.11 -39.46 -13.06
N ALA A 434 -50.05 -40.22 -12.76
CA ALA A 434 -49.48 -40.32 -11.42
C ALA A 434 -48.34 -39.31 -11.17
N ASP A 435 -47.87 -38.57 -12.19
CA ASP A 435 -46.85 -37.54 -12.02
C ASP A 435 -47.47 -36.20 -11.63
N ALA A 436 -47.21 -35.79 -10.38
CA ALA A 436 -47.72 -34.55 -9.79
C ALA A 436 -47.27 -33.29 -10.54
N SER A 437 -46.16 -33.34 -11.29
CA SER A 437 -45.64 -32.19 -12.04
C SER A 437 -46.53 -31.74 -13.20
N HIS A 438 -47.45 -32.61 -13.63
CA HIS A 438 -48.47 -32.28 -14.64
C HIS A 438 -49.61 -31.42 -14.11
N TYR A 439 -49.70 -31.20 -12.78
CA TYR A 439 -50.83 -30.53 -12.15
C TYR A 439 -50.41 -29.24 -11.44
N ILE A 440 -51.21 -28.20 -11.63
CA ILE A 440 -51.12 -26.94 -10.89
C ILE A 440 -52.44 -26.74 -10.16
N VAL A 441 -52.41 -26.77 -8.83
CA VAL A 441 -53.58 -26.51 -7.99
C VAL A 441 -53.56 -25.05 -7.54
N GLU A 442 -54.67 -24.36 -7.74
CA GLU A 442 -54.92 -23.00 -7.30
C GLU A 442 -55.93 -23.00 -6.17
N ILE A 443 -55.64 -22.30 -5.07
CA ILE A 443 -56.56 -22.10 -3.95
C ILE A 443 -56.64 -20.59 -3.68
N ASN A 444 -57.83 -20.01 -3.80
CA ASN A 444 -58.07 -18.57 -3.71
C ASN A 444 -57.12 -17.76 -4.61
N ASN A 445 -56.93 -18.22 -5.85
CA ASN A 445 -56.01 -17.66 -6.86
C ASN A 445 -54.51 -17.75 -6.48
N CYS A 446 -54.15 -18.62 -5.54
CA CYS A 446 -52.77 -18.88 -5.12
C CYS A 446 -52.33 -20.27 -5.57
N VAL A 447 -51.17 -20.40 -6.20
CA VAL A 447 -50.63 -21.73 -6.55
C VAL A 447 -50.20 -22.46 -5.29
N VAL A 448 -50.69 -23.67 -5.12
CA VAL A 448 -50.34 -24.60 -4.07
C VAL A 448 -49.59 -25.77 -4.70
N MET A 449 -48.48 -26.16 -4.08
CA MET A 449 -47.70 -27.32 -4.49
C MET A 449 -48.56 -28.58 -4.39
N VAL A 450 -48.42 -29.51 -5.33
CA VAL A 450 -48.99 -30.85 -5.23
C VAL A 450 -47.92 -31.77 -4.64
N GLU A 451 -48.20 -32.42 -3.51
CA GLU A 451 -47.25 -33.34 -2.87
C GLU A 451 -47.16 -34.68 -3.59
N SER A 452 -48.31 -35.17 -4.08
CA SER A 452 -48.39 -36.42 -4.86
C SER A 452 -49.68 -36.48 -5.67
N ALA A 453 -49.66 -37.21 -6.78
CA ALA A 453 -50.83 -37.56 -7.57
C ALA A 453 -51.06 -39.08 -7.56
N GLY A 454 -52.22 -39.52 -7.10
CA GLY A 454 -52.63 -40.93 -7.12
C GLY A 454 -53.69 -41.18 -8.18
N TYR A 455 -53.40 -42.05 -9.15
CA TYR A 455 -54.33 -42.42 -10.21
C TYR A 455 -55.08 -43.73 -9.89
N ASP A 456 -56.42 -43.69 -9.96
CA ASP A 456 -57.31 -44.84 -9.88
C ASP A 456 -57.91 -45.12 -11.26
N ALA A 457 -57.38 -46.14 -11.93
CA ALA A 457 -57.82 -46.55 -13.27
C ALA A 457 -59.26 -47.09 -13.30
N SER A 458 -59.79 -47.60 -12.18
CA SER A 458 -61.17 -48.14 -12.13
C SER A 458 -62.21 -47.02 -12.06
N LEU A 459 -61.84 -45.89 -11.45
CA LEU A 459 -62.68 -44.70 -11.31
C LEU A 459 -62.36 -43.62 -12.34
N HIS A 460 -61.33 -43.82 -13.18
CA HIS A 460 -60.77 -42.81 -14.07
C HIS A 460 -60.47 -41.49 -13.33
N SER A 461 -59.90 -41.58 -12.12
CA SER A 461 -59.74 -40.42 -11.24
C SER A 461 -58.32 -40.23 -10.75
N VAL A 462 -57.89 -38.98 -10.64
CA VAL A 462 -56.61 -38.57 -10.07
C VAL A 462 -56.89 -37.82 -8.77
N THR A 463 -56.27 -38.24 -7.67
CA THR A 463 -56.34 -37.56 -6.38
C THR A 463 -55.01 -36.86 -6.11
N LEU A 464 -55.07 -35.54 -5.99
CA LEU A 464 -53.94 -34.65 -5.75
C LEU A 464 -53.86 -34.34 -4.25
N ALA A 465 -52.83 -34.85 -3.58
CA ALA A 465 -52.57 -34.53 -2.19
C ALA A 465 -51.85 -33.17 -2.11
N LEU A 466 -52.32 -32.32 -1.19
CA LEU A 466 -51.75 -30.99 -0.95
C LEU A 466 -51.01 -30.95 0.39
N PRO A 467 -50.08 -30.00 0.60
CA PRO A 467 -49.45 -29.78 1.89
C PRO A 467 -50.48 -29.55 2.98
N GLY A 468 -50.28 -30.17 4.14
CA GLY A 468 -51.23 -30.11 5.25
C GLY A 468 -51.67 -28.69 5.59
N GLY A 469 -53.00 -28.46 5.66
CA GLY A 469 -53.60 -27.17 5.98
C GLY A 469 -53.67 -26.19 4.79
N SER A 470 -53.43 -26.64 3.57
CA SER A 470 -53.54 -25.79 2.38
C SER A 470 -54.98 -25.49 1.99
N LEU A 471 -55.93 -26.36 2.37
CA LEU A 471 -57.32 -26.26 1.94
C LEU A 471 -58.31 -26.15 3.11
N HIS A 472 -59.19 -25.16 3.04
CA HIS A 472 -60.26 -24.89 4.01
C HIS A 472 -61.64 -24.89 3.34
N VAL A 473 -62.67 -25.15 4.13
CA VAL A 473 -64.07 -25.10 3.67
C VAL A 473 -64.39 -23.70 3.14
N GLY A 474 -64.90 -23.62 1.91
CA GLY A 474 -65.24 -22.36 1.24
C GLY A 474 -64.15 -21.80 0.32
N ASP A 475 -62.95 -22.38 0.33
CA ASP A 475 -61.88 -21.96 -0.58
C ASP A 475 -62.27 -22.16 -2.05
N LYS A 476 -61.90 -21.20 -2.90
CA LYS A 476 -62.04 -21.34 -4.36
C LYS A 476 -60.87 -22.12 -4.90
N VAL A 477 -61.12 -23.33 -5.38
CA VAL A 477 -60.09 -24.21 -5.92
C VAL A 477 -60.21 -24.27 -7.44
N ALA A 478 -59.08 -24.33 -8.14
CA ALA A 478 -59.05 -24.69 -9.54
C ALA A 478 -57.81 -25.53 -9.82
N VAL A 479 -57.85 -26.38 -10.84
CA VAL A 479 -56.72 -27.21 -11.24
C VAL A 479 -56.49 -27.05 -12.72
N GLN A 480 -55.24 -26.76 -13.09
CA GLN A 480 -54.75 -26.84 -14.46
C GLN A 480 -53.92 -28.11 -14.59
N TRP A 481 -54.00 -28.76 -15.75
CA TRP A 481 -53.10 -29.86 -16.08
C TRP A 481 -52.57 -29.76 -17.50
N SER A 482 -51.35 -30.25 -17.66
CA SER A 482 -50.66 -30.29 -18.95
C SER A 482 -49.73 -31.48 -19.03
N GLY A 483 -49.60 -32.10 -20.21
CA GLY A 483 -48.72 -33.24 -20.45
C GLY A 483 -49.30 -34.60 -20.06
N LEU A 484 -50.59 -34.67 -19.69
CA LEU A 484 -51.28 -35.96 -19.57
C LEU A 484 -51.54 -36.54 -20.96
N SER A 485 -51.69 -37.85 -21.03
CA SER A 485 -52.09 -38.55 -22.25
C SER A 485 -53.20 -39.56 -21.97
N ASP A 486 -54.02 -39.84 -22.98
CA ASP A 486 -54.91 -40.99 -22.93
C ASP A 486 -54.16 -42.30 -23.20
N VAL A 487 -54.84 -43.43 -23.01
CA VAL A 487 -54.26 -44.77 -23.25
C VAL A 487 -53.80 -45.02 -24.69
N THR A 488 -54.12 -44.12 -25.64
CA THR A 488 -53.65 -44.17 -27.03
C THR A 488 -52.45 -43.25 -27.30
N GLY A 489 -51.97 -42.54 -26.28
CA GLY A 489 -50.84 -41.61 -26.34
C GLY A 489 -51.21 -40.21 -26.83
N LYS A 490 -52.49 -39.84 -26.92
CA LYS A 490 -52.88 -38.47 -27.29
C LYS A 490 -52.94 -37.56 -26.08
N GLU A 491 -52.38 -36.35 -26.21
CA GLU A 491 -52.33 -35.38 -25.12
C GLU A 491 -53.71 -34.90 -24.65
N SER A 492 -53.86 -34.80 -23.33
CA SER A 492 -55.01 -34.23 -22.63
C SER A 492 -54.53 -33.11 -21.70
N ASN A 493 -54.74 -31.86 -22.14
CA ASN A 493 -54.45 -30.67 -21.35
C ASN A 493 -55.78 -29.99 -21.01
N GLY A 494 -55.89 -29.36 -19.84
CA GLY A 494 -57.16 -28.73 -19.48
C GLY A 494 -57.18 -28.00 -18.15
N TYR A 495 -58.40 -27.57 -17.82
CA TYR A 495 -58.70 -26.77 -16.65
C TYR A 495 -60.01 -27.25 -16.02
N SER A 496 -60.03 -27.40 -14.69
CA SER A 496 -61.19 -27.93 -13.98
C SER A 496 -62.36 -26.95 -13.91
N GLY A 497 -62.13 -25.67 -14.20
CA GLY A 497 -63.01 -24.60 -13.74
C GLY A 497 -62.79 -24.30 -12.25
N ALA A 498 -63.40 -23.21 -11.78
CA ALA A 498 -63.41 -22.91 -10.35
C ALA A 498 -64.44 -23.79 -9.64
N LEU A 499 -64.01 -24.44 -8.57
CA LEU A 499 -64.85 -25.19 -7.63
C LEU A 499 -64.69 -24.62 -6.21
N THR A 500 -65.60 -24.99 -5.31
CA THR A 500 -65.54 -24.60 -3.90
C THR A 500 -65.23 -25.82 -3.06
N ALA A 501 -64.21 -25.72 -2.21
CA ALA A 501 -63.86 -26.79 -1.28
C ALA A 501 -64.96 -26.99 -0.24
N ARG A 502 -65.32 -28.25 -0.04
CA ARG A 502 -66.37 -28.67 0.88
C ARG A 502 -65.81 -29.27 2.16
#